data_AF-A0A2T7B6Y3-F1
#
_entry.id   AF-A0A2T7B6Y3-F1
#
_cell.length_a   1.000
_cell.length_b   1.000
_cell.length_c   1.000
_cell.angle_alpha   90.00
_cell.angle_beta   90.00
_cell.angle_gamma   90.00
#
_symmetry.space_group_name_H-M   'P 1'
#
loop_
_entity.id
_entity.type
_entity.pdbx_description
1 polymer ?
#
loop_
_entity_poly.entity_id
_entity_poly.type
_entity_poly.pdbx_seq_one_letter_code
_entity_poly.pdbx_strand_id
1 'polypeptide(L)' 'MPGGEEFILRPAEAFRIAWSDLKSGAVDLCDIALMNDWLDLKADNQARLERWREN' A
#
# COMPACT_ATOMS: atom_id res chain seq x y z
N MET A 1 -8.09 -1.03 -15.54
CA MET A 1 -8.27 -1.32 -14.10
C MET A 1 -8.51 -2.81 -13.96
N PRO A 2 -7.50 -3.61 -13.59
CA PRO A 2 -7.72 -5.01 -13.26
C PRO A 2 -8.20 -5.13 -11.80
N GLY A 3 -9.42 -5.62 -11.63
CA GLY A 3 -9.87 -6.43 -10.50
C GLY A 3 -10.13 -5.78 -9.14
N GLY A 4 -9.59 -4.61 -8.79
CA GLY A 4 -9.72 -4.05 -7.42
C GLY A 4 -9.01 -4.85 -6.32
N GLU A 5 -8.55 -6.06 -6.62
CA GLU A 5 -7.75 -6.94 -5.78
C GLU A 5 -6.44 -6.26 -5.34
N GLU A 6 -5.84 -5.44 -6.21
CA GLU A 6 -4.63 -4.67 -5.92
C GLU A 6 -4.79 -3.77 -4.69
N PHE A 7 -5.99 -3.22 -4.46
CA PHE A 7 -6.26 -2.41 -3.28
C PHE A 7 -5.97 -3.17 -1.98
N ILE A 8 -6.21 -4.48 -1.95
CA ILE A 8 -5.95 -5.34 -0.79
C ILE A 8 -4.53 -5.92 -0.86
N LEU A 9 -4.11 -6.40 -2.03
CA LEU A 9 -2.86 -7.15 -2.19
C LEU A 9 -1.62 -6.26 -2.12
N ARG A 10 -1.68 -5.02 -2.59
CA ARG A 10 -0.56 -4.06 -2.53
C ARG A 10 -0.08 -3.81 -1.10
N PRO A 11 -0.93 -3.43 -0.13
CA PRO A 11 -0.49 -3.30 1.25
C PRO A 11 -0.19 -4.67 1.88
N ALA A 12 -0.91 -5.73 1.53
CA ALA A 12 -0.59 -7.06 2.06
C ALA A 12 0.84 -7.51 1.74
N GLU A 13 1.31 -7.28 0.51
CA GLU A 13 2.69 -7.54 0.11
C GLU A 13 3.67 -6.61 0.83
N ALA A 14 3.43 -5.29 0.79
CA ALA A 14 4.34 -4.29 1.36
C ALA A 14 4.56 -4.45 2.87
N PHE A 15 3.51 -4.84 3.60
CA PHE A 15 3.52 -5.01 5.05
C PHE A 15 3.67 -6.47 5.49
N ARG A 16 3.82 -7.42 4.55
CA ARG A 16 3.93 -8.87 4.81
C ARG A 16 2.77 -9.42 5.64
N ILE A 17 1.55 -9.00 5.32
CA ILE A 17 0.33 -9.44 5.99
C ILE A 17 0.04 -10.88 5.59
N ALA A 18 -0.22 -11.74 6.58
CA ALA A 18 -0.54 -13.13 6.31
C ALA A 18 -1.93 -13.26 5.66
N TRP A 19 -2.07 -14.21 4.74
CA TRP A 19 -3.36 -14.48 4.09
C TRP A 19 -4.46 -14.84 5.10
N SER A 20 -4.09 -15.50 6.19
CA SER A 20 -5.01 -15.82 7.30
C SER A 20 -5.59 -14.57 7.96
N ASP A 21 -4.82 -13.48 8.02
CA ASP A 21 -5.22 -12.24 8.71
C ASP A 21 -6.19 -11.44 7.86
N LEU A 22 -5.99 -11.44 6.53
CA LEU A 22 -6.95 -10.91 5.57
C LEU A 22 -8.27 -11.69 5.59
N LYS A 23 -8.19 -13.02 5.69
CA LYS A 23 -9.39 -13.88 5.71
C LYS A 23 -10.14 -13.83 7.03
N SER A 24 -9.44 -13.65 8.14
CA SER A 24 -10.05 -13.54 9.47
C SER A 24 -10.61 -12.16 9.77
N GLY A 25 -10.19 -11.13 9.01
CA GLY A 25 -10.53 -9.73 9.28
C GLY A 25 -9.74 -9.12 10.42
N ALA A 26 -8.61 -9.73 10.81
CA ALA A 26 -7.67 -9.17 11.78
C ALA A 26 -7.00 -7.90 11.28
N VAL A 27 -6.92 -7.75 9.94
CA VAL A 27 -6.67 -6.48 9.26
C VAL A 27 -7.93 -6.12 8.50
N ASP A 28 -8.50 -4.96 8.80
CA ASP A 28 -9.75 -4.53 8.20
C ASP A 28 -9.54 -3.63 6.96
N LEU A 29 -10.64 -3.25 6.31
CA LEU A 29 -10.59 -2.40 5.12
C LEU A 29 -10.14 -0.97 5.43
N CYS A 30 -10.33 -0.48 6.66
CA CYS A 30 -9.87 0.85 7.07
C CYS A 30 -8.34 0.83 7.24
N ASP A 31 -7.79 -0.23 7.83
CA ASP A 31 -6.35 -0.44 7.92
C ASP A 31 -5.72 -0.53 6.52
N ILE A 32 -6.33 -1.31 5.63
CA ILE A 32 -5.89 -1.44 4.22
C ILE A 32 -5.92 -0.09 3.50
N ALA A 33 -6.97 0.71 3.70
CA ALA A 33 -7.06 2.05 3.10
C ALA A 33 -5.93 2.96 3.61
N LEU A 34 -5.71 3.00 4.92
CA LEU A 34 -4.64 3.79 5.53
C LEU A 34 -3.25 3.36 5.02
N MET A 35 -3.03 2.05 4.90
CA MET A 35 -1.77 1.50 4.37
C MET A 35 -1.54 1.90 2.90
N ASN A 36 -2.59 1.92 2.08
CA ASN A 36 -2.49 2.42 0.70
C ASN A 36 -2.13 3.91 0.66
N ASP A 37 -2.81 4.75 1.45
CA ASP A 37 -2.53 6.18 1.51
C ASP A 37 -1.06 6.44 1.90
N TRP A 38 -0.52 5.65 2.83
CA TRP A 38 0.89 5.74 3.22
C TRP A 38 1.83 5.33 2.08
N LEU A 39 1.52 4.27 1.35
CA LEU A 39 2.32 3.81 0.21
C LEU A 39 2.35 4.86 -0.91
N ASP A 40 1.23 5.52 -1.17
CA ASP A 40 1.13 6.61 -2.14
C ASP A 40 1.97 7.82 -1.71
N LEU A 41 1.84 8.25 -0.45
CA LEU A 41 2.67 9.34 0.09
C LEU A 41 4.17 9.03 -0.02
N LYS A 42 4.56 7.78 0.25
CA LYS A 42 5.96 7.35 0.15
C LYS A 42 6.47 7.41 -1.30
N ALA A 43 5.67 6.94 -2.25
CA ALA A 43 6.01 6.99 -3.68
C ALA A 43 6.16 8.44 -4.16
N ASP A 44 5.23 9.31 -3.78
CA ASP A 44 5.28 10.74 -4.10
C ASP A 44 6.54 11.43 -3.54
N ASN A 45 6.91 11.12 -2.30
CA ASN A 45 8.13 11.64 -1.68
C ASN A 45 9.38 11.17 -2.42
N GLN A 46 9.43 9.89 -2.79
CA GLN A 46 10.55 9.34 -3.55
C GLN A 46 10.69 10.03 -4.92
N ALA A 47 9.59 10.18 -5.66
CA ALA A 47 9.60 10.88 -6.94
C ALA A 47 10.03 12.35 -6.81
N ARG A 48 9.65 13.03 -5.72
CA ARG A 48 10.13 14.39 -5.42
C ARG A 48 11.63 14.43 -5.15
N LEU A 49 12.15 13.50 -4.35
CA LEU A 49 13.57 13.41 -4.05
C LEU A 49 14.42 13.09 -5.29
N GLU A 50 13.93 12.22 -6.17
CA GLU A 50 14.59 11.90 -7.44
C GLU A 50 14.71 13.15 -8.32
N ARG A 51 13.60 13.90 -8.51
CA ARG A 51 13.63 15.19 -9.22
C ARG A 51 14.59 16.21 -8.59
N TRP A 52 14.75 16.20 -7.27
CA TRP A 52 15.68 17.10 -6.58
C TRP A 52 17.15 16.71 -6.78
N ARG A 53 17.45 15.42 -7.02
CA ARG A 53 18.81 14.95 -7.30
C ARG A 53 19.24 15.16 -8.74
N GLU A 54 18.28 15.29 -9.65
CA GLU A 54 18.52 15.53 -11.08
C GLU A 54 18.72 17.02 -11.43
N ASN A 55 18.42 17.94 -10.50
CA ASN A 55 18.71 19.38 -10.58
C ASN A 55 20.01 19.74 -9.87
#